data_AF-A0A517YMR0-F1
#
_entry.id   AF-A0A517YMR0-F1
#
_cell.length_a   1.000
_cell.length_b   1.000
_cell.length_c   1.000
_cell.angle_alpha   90.00
_cell.angle_beta   90.00
_cell.angle_gamma   90.00
#
_symmetry.space_group_name_H-M   'P 1'
#
loop_
_entity.id
_entity.type
_entity.pdbx_description
1 polymer ?
#
loop_
_entity_poly.entity_id
_entity_poly.type
_entity_poly.pdbx_seq_one_letter_code
_entity_poly.pdbx_strand_id
1 'polypeptide(L)'
;MATDEQPNEPPIQDLDNIDIIGVRKDGGVDLAIVASSYMDGSAEHQQLLLDKLQSYLAQLNSDEFQEEFERPAPEKTRIIVSFVVEPDPIMIALLDRAVAWVEDNNARLVYEIKK
;
A
#
# COMPACT_ATOMS: atom_id res chain seq x y z
N MET A 1 31.12 6.91 23.85
CA MET A 1 30.21 7.53 22.86
C MET A 1 29.39 6.38 22.34
N ALA A 2 28.18 6.20 22.87
CA ALA A 2 27.24 5.26 22.29
C ALA A 2 26.71 5.92 21.02
N THR A 3 27.05 5.37 19.86
CA THR A 3 26.23 5.58 18.67
C THR A 3 24.94 4.82 18.96
N ASP A 4 23.92 5.54 19.40
CA ASP A 4 22.53 5.12 19.23
C ASP A 4 22.31 4.98 17.72
N GLU A 5 22.72 3.85 17.16
CA GLU A 5 22.16 3.35 15.91
C GLU A 5 20.72 2.97 16.25
N GLN A 6 19.85 3.97 16.36
CA GLN A 6 18.42 3.74 16.32
C GLN A 6 18.19 2.91 15.05
N PRO A 7 17.64 1.69 15.13
CA PRO A 7 17.31 0.97 13.91
C PRO A 7 16.40 1.89 13.12
N ASN A 8 16.84 2.32 11.93
CA ASN A 8 15.97 3.05 11.02
C ASN A 8 14.76 2.15 10.82
N GLU A 9 13.62 2.53 11.37
CA GLU A 9 12.39 1.77 11.22
C GLU A 9 12.11 1.64 9.71
N PRO A 10 11.69 0.45 9.25
CA PRO A 10 11.43 0.24 7.83
C PRO A 10 10.37 1.25 7.37
N PRO A 11 10.48 1.79 6.13
CA PRO A 11 9.57 2.83 5.65
C PRO A 11 8.10 2.42 5.66
N ILE A 12 7.84 1.12 5.50
CA ILE A 12 6.52 0.50 5.61
C ILE A 12 6.54 -0.41 6.83
N GLN A 13 5.56 -0.21 7.71
CA GLN A 13 5.39 -1.00 8.94
C GLN A 13 4.15 -1.90 8.82
N ASP A 14 3.97 -2.79 9.80
CA ASP A 14 2.79 -3.66 9.94
C ASP A 14 2.39 -4.40 8.66
N LEU A 15 3.33 -5.11 8.02
CA LEU A 15 3.16 -5.72 6.69
C LEU A 15 1.90 -6.60 6.52
N ASP A 16 1.40 -7.17 7.60
CA ASP A 16 0.25 -8.08 7.59
C ASP A 16 -1.10 -7.37 7.80
N ASN A 17 -1.12 -6.08 8.14
CA ASN A 17 -2.33 -5.33 8.45
C ASN A 17 -2.57 -4.18 7.46
N ILE A 18 -3.85 -3.86 7.23
CA ILE A 18 -4.23 -2.63 6.53
C ILE A 18 -4.01 -1.44 7.46
N ASP A 19 -3.31 -0.41 6.98
CA ASP A 19 -2.97 0.76 7.78
C ASP A 19 -4.20 1.64 7.97
N ILE A 20 -4.92 1.92 6.88
CA ILE A 20 -6.09 2.78 6.87
C ILE A 20 -7.11 2.23 5.86
N ILE A 21 -8.37 2.10 6.30
CA ILE A 21 -9.52 1.84 5.43
C ILE A 21 -10.45 3.06 5.45
N GLY A 22 -10.80 3.56 4.28
CA GLY A 22 -11.76 4.63 4.07
C GLY A 22 -12.96 4.14 3.27
N VAL A 23 -14.14 4.12 3.88
CA VAL A 23 -15.38 3.85 3.15
C VAL A 23 -15.94 5.16 2.59
N ARG A 24 -16.06 5.20 1.26
CA ARG A 24 -16.60 6.33 0.53
C ARG A 24 -18.13 6.28 0.53
N LYS A 25 -18.77 7.46 0.50
CA LYS A 25 -20.24 7.60 0.52
C LYS A 25 -20.95 6.96 -0.67
N ASP A 26 -20.24 6.66 -1.76
CA ASP A 26 -20.75 5.97 -2.95
C ASP A 26 -20.60 4.44 -2.88
N GLY A 27 -20.18 3.91 -1.71
CA GLY A 27 -19.93 2.48 -1.49
C GLY A 27 -18.60 2.00 -2.04
N GLY A 28 -17.65 2.90 -2.31
CA GLY A 28 -16.28 2.52 -2.62
C GLY A 28 -15.39 2.42 -1.39
N VAL A 29 -14.28 1.71 -1.53
CA VAL A 29 -13.33 1.48 -0.44
C VAL A 29 -11.95 1.91 -0.88
N ASP A 30 -11.35 2.81 -0.10
CA ASP A 30 -9.98 3.27 -0.28
C ASP A 30 -9.13 2.65 0.84
N LEU A 31 -8.11 1.89 0.48
CA LEU A 31 -7.14 1.31 1.39
C LEU A 31 -5.83 2.08 1.24
N ALA A 32 -5.30 2.67 2.31
CA ALA A 32 -4.05 3.41 2.20
C ALA A 32 -2.88 2.63 2.82
N ILE A 33 -1.81 2.46 2.06
CA ILE A 33 -0.50 2.01 2.53
C ILE A 33 0.31 3.25 2.89
N VAL A 34 0.85 3.32 4.10
CA VAL A 34 1.62 4.49 4.56
C VAL A 34 3.11 4.19 4.56
N ALA A 35 3.86 4.90 3.71
CA ALA A 35 5.31 4.95 3.77
C ALA A 35 5.73 6.15 4.65
N SER A 36 6.10 5.87 5.90
CA SER A 36 6.40 6.86 6.94
C SER A 36 7.77 7.52 6.77
N SER A 37 8.67 6.91 6.01
CA SER A 37 10.01 7.43 5.70
C SER A 37 10.36 7.29 4.21
N TYR A 38 11.55 7.75 3.83
CA TYR A 38 11.99 7.71 2.44
C TYR A 38 12.14 6.27 1.93
N MET A 39 11.44 5.94 0.85
CA MET A 39 11.61 4.67 0.15
C MET A 39 12.66 4.83 -0.95
N ASP A 40 13.86 4.32 -0.68
CA ASP A 40 14.89 4.17 -1.70
C ASP A 40 14.59 3.03 -2.70
N GLY A 41 15.31 3.00 -3.82
CA GLY A 41 15.16 1.96 -4.85
C GLY A 41 15.84 0.62 -4.51
N SER A 42 16.24 0.36 -3.26
CA SER A 42 16.90 -0.89 -2.88
C SER A 42 15.96 -2.08 -2.99
N ALA A 43 16.53 -3.29 -3.14
CA ALA A 43 15.72 -4.51 -3.21
C ALA A 43 14.92 -4.75 -1.91
N GLU A 44 15.41 -4.26 -0.77
CA GLU A 44 14.73 -4.37 0.52
C GLU A 44 13.43 -3.55 0.54
N HIS A 45 13.49 -2.26 0.21
CA HIS A 45 12.30 -1.41 0.15
C HIS A 45 11.32 -1.82 -0.96
N GLN A 46 11.84 -2.29 -2.10
CA GLN A 46 11.01 -2.87 -3.14
C GLN A 46 10.20 -4.07 -2.60
N GLN A 47 10.85 -4.97 -1.84
CA GLN A 47 10.13 -6.09 -1.26
C GLN A 47 9.14 -5.69 -0.18
N LEU A 48 9.49 -4.75 0.70
CA LEU A 48 8.54 -4.25 1.70
C LEU A 48 7.24 -3.75 1.07
N LEU A 49 7.34 -3.01 -0.05
CA LEU A 49 6.16 -2.54 -0.77
C LEU A 49 5.37 -3.69 -1.40
N LEU A 50 6.05 -4.65 -2.02
CA LEU A 50 5.41 -5.79 -2.66
C LEU A 50 4.73 -6.72 -1.65
N ASP A 51 5.39 -7.01 -0.53
CA ASP A 51 4.83 -7.81 0.56
C ASP A 51 3.58 -7.14 1.14
N LYS A 52 3.64 -5.82 1.38
CA LYS A 52 2.49 -5.04 1.85
C LYS A 52 1.33 -5.06 0.85
N LEU A 53 1.62 -4.86 -0.45
CA LEU A 53 0.61 -4.96 -1.50
C LEU A 53 0.01 -6.37 -1.53
N GLN A 54 0.83 -7.42 -1.42
CA GLN A 54 0.35 -8.80 -1.39
C GLN A 54 -0.62 -9.04 -0.24
N SER A 55 -0.29 -8.55 0.96
CA SER A 55 -1.18 -8.65 2.13
C SER A 55 -2.51 -7.94 1.92
N TYR A 56 -2.50 -6.75 1.30
CA TYR A 56 -3.73 -6.01 0.99
C TYR A 56 -4.58 -6.75 -0.03
N LEU A 57 -3.97 -7.26 -1.10
CA LEU A 57 -4.68 -8.04 -2.11
C LEU A 57 -5.25 -9.34 -1.52
N ALA A 58 -4.53 -10.01 -0.62
CA ALA A 58 -5.03 -11.18 0.08
C ALA A 58 -6.24 -10.85 0.97
N GLN A 59 -6.18 -9.74 1.71
CA GLN A 59 -7.31 -9.27 2.54
C GLN A 59 -8.50 -8.86 1.69
N LEU A 60 -8.29 -8.14 0.58
CA LEU A 60 -9.35 -7.76 -0.36
C LEU A 60 -10.12 -8.96 -0.91
N ASN A 61 -9.41 -10.05 -1.18
CA ASN A 61 -10.01 -11.28 -1.68
C ASN A 61 -10.53 -12.20 -0.58
N SER A 62 -10.39 -11.83 0.70
CA SER A 62 -10.92 -12.62 1.82
C SER A 62 -12.44 -12.49 1.91
N ASP A 63 -13.10 -13.57 2.34
CA ASP A 63 -14.55 -13.57 2.54
C ASP A 63 -14.97 -12.53 3.60
N GLU A 64 -14.14 -12.33 4.64
CA GLU A 64 -14.38 -11.36 5.72
C GLU A 64 -14.48 -9.94 5.16
N PHE A 65 -13.53 -9.51 4.33
CA PHE A 65 -13.56 -8.20 3.70
C PHE A 65 -14.75 -8.06 2.74
N GLN A 66 -15.02 -9.10 1.96
CA GLN A 66 -16.12 -9.10 0.99
C GLN A 66 -17.49 -9.02 1.68
N GLU A 67 -17.66 -9.63 2.85
CA GLU A 67 -18.88 -9.52 3.66
C GLU A 67 -18.99 -8.16 4.36
N GLU A 68 -17.89 -7.64 4.93
CA GLU A 68 -17.86 -6.37 5.64
C GLU A 68 -18.21 -5.17 4.73
N PHE A 69 -17.73 -5.20 3.48
CA PHE A 69 -17.91 -4.09 2.52
C PHE A 69 -18.93 -4.37 1.41
N GLU A 70 -19.82 -5.35 1.61
CA GLU A 70 -20.89 -5.70 0.66
C GLU A 70 -20.39 -5.99 -0.77
N ARG A 71 -19.22 -6.61 -0.90
CA ARG A 71 -18.55 -6.94 -2.17
C ARG A 71 -18.39 -5.72 -3.06
N PRO A 72 -17.50 -4.78 -2.69
CA PRO A 72 -17.33 -3.54 -3.42
C PRO A 72 -16.91 -3.85 -4.87
N ALA A 73 -17.52 -3.13 -5.82
CA ALA A 73 -17.19 -3.31 -7.23
C ALA A 73 -15.70 -3.00 -7.47
N PRO A 74 -15.03 -3.68 -8.41
CA PRO A 74 -13.60 -3.51 -8.66
C PRO A 74 -13.17 -2.06 -8.91
N GLU A 75 -14.01 -1.35 -9.66
CA GLU A 75 -13.87 0.06 -10.01
C GLU A 75 -14.05 1.04 -8.84
N LYS A 76 -14.58 0.54 -7.71
CA LYS A 76 -14.81 1.28 -6.48
C LYS A 76 -13.78 0.98 -5.38
N THR A 77 -12.91 0.00 -5.57
CA THR A 77 -11.84 -0.35 -4.63
C THR A 77 -10.52 0.26 -5.08
N ARG A 78 -9.82 0.96 -4.18
CA ARG A 78 -8.54 1.61 -4.49
C ARG A 78 -7.51 1.31 -3.40
N ILE A 79 -6.29 1.00 -3.81
CA ILE A 79 -5.12 0.98 -2.95
C ILE A 79 -4.32 2.25 -3.22
N ILE A 80 -4.12 3.05 -2.19
CA ILE A 80 -3.42 4.34 -2.23
C ILE A 80 -2.10 4.19 -1.48
N VAL A 81 -0.98 4.31 -2.17
CA VAL A 81 0.33 4.34 -1.52
C VAL A 81 0.67 5.79 -1.18
N SER A 82 0.61 6.12 0.11
CA SER A 82 0.84 7.46 0.65
C SER A 82 2.28 7.59 1.12
N PHE A 83 3.04 8.45 0.46
CA PHE A 83 4.43 8.76 0.77
C PHE A 83 4.55 10.06 1.56
N VAL A 84 5.32 10.07 2.66
CA VAL A 84 5.65 11.31 3.39
C VAL A 84 6.65 12.18 2.63
N VAL A 85 7.49 11.57 1.80
CA VAL A 85 8.47 12.25 0.95
C VAL A 85 8.47 11.61 -0.44
N GLU A 86 8.86 12.36 -1.46
CA GLU A 86 8.94 11.81 -2.83
C GLU A 86 9.86 10.58 -2.85
N PRO A 87 9.37 9.41 -3.30
CA PRO A 87 10.16 8.18 -3.31
C PRO A 87 11.15 8.15 -4.47
N ASP A 88 12.08 7.20 -4.42
CA ASP A 88 13.01 6.98 -5.54
C ASP A 88 12.25 6.63 -6.84
N PRO A 89 12.69 7.12 -8.01
CA PRO A 89 12.08 6.77 -9.31
C PRO A 89 11.95 5.27 -9.57
N ILE A 90 12.83 4.44 -9.00
CA ILE A 90 12.74 2.98 -9.08
C ILE A 90 11.47 2.47 -8.38
N MET A 91 11.10 3.07 -7.25
CA MET A 91 9.87 2.72 -6.52
C MET A 91 8.62 3.13 -7.30
N ILE A 92 8.67 4.27 -8.00
CA ILE A 92 7.59 4.71 -8.89
C ILE A 92 7.44 3.71 -10.05
N ALA A 93 8.55 3.32 -10.69
CA ALA A 93 8.53 2.32 -11.74
C ALA A 93 8.03 0.95 -11.25
N LEU A 94 8.29 0.61 -9.98
CA LEU A 94 7.75 -0.60 -9.35
C LEU A 94 6.22 -0.50 -9.19
N LEU A 95 5.70 0.64 -8.71
CA LEU A 95 4.26 0.87 -8.62
C LEU A 95 3.58 0.77 -9.98
N ASP A 96 4.15 1.39 -11.01
CA ASP A 96 3.61 1.33 -12.38
C ASP A 96 3.50 -0.11 -12.89
N ARG A 97 4.48 -0.97 -12.55
CA ARG A 97 4.46 -2.40 -12.88
C ARG A 97 3.45 -3.18 -12.04
N ALA A 98 3.24 -2.77 -10.79
CA ALA A 98 2.28 -3.38 -9.88
C ALA A 98 0.81 -3.03 -10.21
N VAL A 99 0.55 -1.99 -11.01
CA VAL A 99 -0.81 -1.61 -11.44
C VAL A 99 -1.57 -2.79 -12.01
N ALA A 100 -0.99 -3.50 -12.99
CA ALA A 100 -1.66 -4.65 -13.61
C ALA A 100 -1.97 -5.77 -12.60
N TRP A 101 -1.04 -6.03 -11.68
CA TRP A 101 -1.23 -7.03 -10.63
C TRP A 101 -2.36 -6.66 -9.66
N VAL A 102 -2.49 -5.38 -9.30
CA VAL A 102 -3.57 -4.89 -8.44
C VAL A 102 -4.92 -4.87 -9.18
N GLU A 103 -4.92 -4.52 -10.47
CA GLU A 103 -6.12 -4.55 -11.31
C GLU A 103 -6.66 -5.97 -11.51
N ASP A 104 -5.78 -6.96 -11.69
CA ASP A 104 -6.15 -8.38 -11.74
C ASP A 104 -6.83 -8.86 -10.44
N ASN A 105 -6.61 -8.15 -9.33
CA ASN A 105 -7.21 -8.39 -8.03
C ASN A 105 -8.38 -7.44 -7.72
N ASN A 106 -9.01 -6.88 -8.75
CA ASN A 106 -10.20 -6.05 -8.62
C ASN A 106 -10.00 -4.77 -7.78
N ALA A 107 -8.81 -4.16 -7.84
CA ALA A 107 -8.55 -2.88 -7.19
C ALA A 107 -7.79 -1.95 -8.14
N ARG A 108 -7.79 -0.65 -7.85
CA ARG A 108 -6.95 0.33 -8.55
C ARG A 108 -5.78 0.75 -7.69
N LEU A 109 -4.56 0.69 -8.22
CA LEU A 109 -3.38 1.21 -7.54
C LEU A 109 -3.16 2.68 -7.92
N VAL A 110 -3.00 3.54 -6.91
CA VAL A 110 -2.59 4.93 -7.07
C VAL A 110 -1.57 5.27 -5.99
N TYR A 111 -0.82 6.35 -6.19
CA TYR A 111 0.07 6.88 -5.17
C TYR A 111 -0.16 8.37 -4.95
N GLU A 112 0.15 8.82 -3.74
CA GLU A 112 0.10 10.22 -3.35
C GLU A 112 1.33 10.58 -2.50
N ILE A 113 1.71 11.86 -2.52
CA ILE A 113 2.77 12.40 -1.66
C ILE A 113 2.11 13.38 -0.70
N LYS A 114 2.11 13.06 0.59
CA LYS A 114 1.59 13.93 1.64
C LYS A 114 2.58 15.07 1.88
N LYS A 115 2.10 16.29 1.66
CA LYS A 115 2.83 17.54 1.93
C LYS A 115 2.54 18.09 3.31
#